data_AF-X1H8P3-F1
#
_entry.id   AF-X1H8P3-F1
#
_cell.length_a   1.000
_cell.length_b   1.000
_cell.length_c   1.000
_cell.angle_alpha   90.00
_cell.angle_beta   90.00
_cell.angle_gamma   90.00
#
_symmetry.space_group_name_H-M   'P 1'
#
loop_
_entity.id
_entity.type
_entity.pdbx_description
1 polymer ?
#
loop_
_entity_poly.entity_id
_entity_poly.type
_entity_poly.pdbx_seq_one_letter_code
_entity_poly.pdbx_strand_id
1 'polypeptide(L)'
;LAFAFDYQDDEQDRQRAEIRNIRSEGTERNINTGALNTRVSREQMMDNGDVTKVQFERLELEDGRLLDGTSVLTLFYKTDPAYEKYLSVGISDPLNVFAYEPIAISEVIIEQMREVAKAIANEDNPAEREVAIQCMFALLALQKLYEDPLSDIIATAFSVGSEDEVIEEEEPFGEEGEEGDDPDAAPRKKPASRKRGQLQSNPQESNSTRGRNGLRPSPEDR
;
A
#
# COMPACT_ATOMS: atom_id res chain seq x y z
N LEU A 1 5.64 29.55 -42.12
CA LEU A 1 5.18 29.53 -40.72
C LEU A 1 6.41 29.36 -39.85
N ALA A 2 6.85 30.44 -39.19
CA ALA A 2 7.96 30.38 -38.25
C ALA A 2 7.42 29.85 -36.92
N PHE A 3 7.94 28.71 -36.45
CA PHE A 3 7.76 28.27 -35.07
C PHE A 3 8.53 29.24 -34.17
N ALA A 4 7.82 30.22 -33.60
CA ALA A 4 8.37 31.08 -32.57
C ALA A 4 8.41 30.24 -31.28
N PHE A 5 9.61 29.79 -30.94
CA PHE A 5 9.91 29.17 -29.65
C PHE A 5 9.76 30.25 -28.58
N ASP A 6 8.68 30.20 -27.81
CA ASP A 6 8.42 31.16 -26.74
C ASP A 6 9.21 30.73 -25.50
N TYR A 7 10.14 31.57 -25.05
CA TYR A 7 10.95 31.38 -23.84
C TYR A 7 10.09 31.07 -22.59
N GLN A 8 8.81 31.45 -22.59
CA GLN A 8 7.87 31.11 -21.53
C GLN A 8 7.50 29.61 -21.48
N ASP A 9 7.52 28.91 -22.61
CA ASP A 9 7.21 27.47 -22.69
C ASP A 9 8.38 26.66 -22.12
N ASP A 10 9.61 27.02 -22.48
CA ASP A 10 10.84 26.37 -21.98
C ASP A 10 11.00 26.44 -20.46
N GLU A 11 10.73 27.61 -19.88
CA GLU A 11 10.86 27.81 -18.44
C GLU A 11 9.74 27.08 -17.67
N GLN A 12 8.52 27.04 -18.23
CA GLN A 12 7.43 26.24 -17.66
C GLN A 12 7.73 24.75 -17.75
N ASP A 13 8.26 24.26 -18.87
CA ASP A 13 8.63 22.86 -19.04
C ASP A 13 9.79 22.47 -18.12
N ARG A 14 10.77 23.35 -17.93
CA ARG A 14 11.84 23.15 -16.95
C ARG A 14 11.28 23.05 -15.53
N GLN A 15 10.40 23.97 -15.11
CA GLN A 15 9.80 23.93 -13.79
C GLN A 15 8.97 22.67 -13.56
N ARG A 16 8.20 22.23 -14.57
CA ARG A 16 7.44 20.97 -14.52
C ARG A 16 8.37 19.77 -14.36
N ALA A 17 9.48 19.73 -15.10
CA ALA A 17 10.48 18.67 -15.00
C ALA A 17 11.15 18.65 -13.62
N GLU A 18 11.49 19.81 -13.07
CA GLU A 18 12.10 19.94 -11.74
C GLU A 18 11.15 19.46 -10.64
N ILE A 19 9.88 19.90 -10.67
CA ILE A 19 8.86 19.43 -9.72
C ILE A 19 8.70 17.91 -9.79
N ARG A 20 8.65 17.34 -10.99
CA ARG A 20 8.54 15.89 -11.19
C ARG A 20 9.75 15.15 -10.60
N ASN A 21 10.96 15.69 -10.78
CA ASN A 21 12.16 15.10 -10.21
C ASN A 21 12.13 15.12 -8.67
N ILE A 22 11.77 16.25 -8.06
CA ILE A 22 11.66 16.39 -6.59
C ILE A 22 10.64 15.39 -6.03
N ARG A 23 9.48 15.21 -6.70
CA ARG A 23 8.48 14.21 -6.29
C ARG A 23 8.99 12.79 -6.40
N SER A 24 9.71 12.46 -7.47
CA SER A 24 10.32 11.16 -7.66
C SER A 24 11.31 10.82 -6.55
N GLU A 25 12.23 11.76 -6.24
CA GLU A 25 13.20 11.61 -5.14
C GLU A 25 12.52 11.47 -3.78
N GLY A 26 11.46 12.24 -3.54
CA GLY A 26 10.65 12.14 -2.32
C GLY A 26 9.98 10.77 -2.19
N THR A 27 9.44 10.25 -3.28
CA THR A 27 8.79 8.94 -3.33
C THR A 27 9.79 7.82 -3.06
N GLU A 28 10.94 7.85 -3.74
CA GLU A 28 12.03 6.88 -3.52
C GLU A 28 12.47 6.88 -2.06
N ARG A 29 12.66 8.06 -1.45
CA ARG A 29 13.01 8.18 -0.04
C ARG A 29 11.95 7.55 0.86
N ASN A 30 10.67 7.85 0.64
CA ASN A 30 9.58 7.35 1.47
C ASN A 30 9.43 5.82 1.41
N ILE A 31 9.63 5.22 0.23
CA ILE A 31 9.65 3.77 0.06
C ILE A 31 10.85 3.17 0.81
N ASN A 32 12.05 3.73 0.60
CA ASN A 32 13.28 3.22 1.20
C ASN A 32 13.32 3.35 2.72
N THR A 33 12.66 4.36 3.30
CA THR A 33 12.56 4.53 4.75
C THR A 33 11.39 3.75 5.36
N GLY A 34 10.52 3.14 4.55
CA GLY A 34 9.29 2.50 5.00
C GLY A 34 8.21 3.48 5.48
N ALA A 35 8.41 4.79 5.29
CA ALA A 35 7.43 5.81 5.68
C ALA A 35 6.12 5.67 4.89
N LEU A 36 6.21 5.21 3.64
CA LEU A 36 5.07 4.80 2.82
C LEU A 36 5.35 3.41 2.26
N ASN A 37 4.30 2.59 2.16
CA ASN A 37 4.40 1.36 1.40
C ASN A 37 4.38 1.64 -0.12
N THR A 38 4.79 0.65 -0.91
CA THR A 38 4.90 0.76 -2.37
C THR A 38 3.57 1.12 -3.03
N ARG A 39 2.46 0.55 -2.57
CA ARG A 39 1.14 0.81 -3.15
C ARG A 39 0.69 2.25 -2.94
N VAL A 40 0.75 2.75 -1.71
CA VAL A 40 0.38 4.14 -1.38
C VAL A 40 1.24 5.12 -2.18
N SER A 41 2.52 4.82 -2.33
CA SER A 41 3.42 5.61 -3.16
C SER A 41 2.97 5.63 -4.63
N ARG A 42 2.59 4.49 -5.20
CA ARG A 42 2.08 4.40 -6.58
C ARG A 42 0.72 5.11 -6.76
N GLU A 43 -0.17 5.05 -5.77
CA GLU A 43 -1.44 5.80 -5.79
C GLU A 43 -1.18 7.31 -5.81
N GLN A 44 -0.27 7.80 -4.97
CA GLN A 44 0.15 9.22 -4.99
C GLN A 44 0.79 9.61 -6.33
N MET A 45 1.64 8.77 -6.92
CA MET A 45 2.22 9.02 -8.23
C MET A 45 1.15 9.10 -9.32
N MET A 46 0.09 8.29 -9.24
CA MET A 46 -1.02 8.34 -10.19
C MET A 46 -1.82 9.63 -10.04
N ASP A 47 -2.16 10.00 -8.80
CA ASP A 47 -2.92 11.22 -8.50
C ASP A 47 -2.15 12.49 -8.91
N ASN A 48 -0.82 12.46 -8.79
CA ASN A 48 0.07 13.55 -9.22
C ASN A 48 0.31 13.59 -10.74
N GLY A 49 -0.18 12.60 -11.49
CA GLY A 49 0.04 12.46 -12.93
C GLY A 49 1.45 12.03 -13.33
N ASP A 50 2.25 11.53 -12.37
CA ASP A 50 3.60 11.02 -12.61
C ASP A 50 3.57 9.63 -13.27
N VAL A 51 2.51 8.86 -13.01
CA VAL A 51 2.13 7.64 -13.75
C VAL A 51 0.68 7.71 -14.21
N THR A 52 0.40 7.10 -15.34
CA THR A 52 -0.99 6.95 -15.83
C THR A 52 -1.72 5.84 -15.07
N LYS A 53 -3.06 5.87 -15.09
CA LYS A 53 -3.89 4.78 -14.52
C LYS A 53 -3.52 3.40 -15.07
N VAL A 54 -3.23 3.31 -16.37
CA VAL A 54 -2.83 2.04 -17.03
C VAL A 54 -1.48 1.55 -16.51
N GLN A 55 -0.53 2.46 -16.29
CA GLN A 55 0.77 2.11 -15.69
C GLN A 55 0.61 1.70 -14.23
N PHE A 56 -0.22 2.41 -13.46
CA PHE A 56 -0.55 2.03 -12.09
C PHE A 56 -1.12 0.61 -12.02
N GLU A 57 -2.15 0.32 -12.82
CA GLU A 57 -2.77 -1.00 -12.87
C GLU A 57 -1.78 -2.10 -13.26
N ARG A 58 -0.94 -1.85 -14.26
CA ARG A 58 0.11 -2.78 -14.68
C ARG A 58 1.08 -3.10 -13.53
N LEU A 59 1.53 -2.08 -12.80
CA LEU A 59 2.42 -2.24 -11.65
C LEU A 59 1.75 -3.00 -10.50
N GLU A 60 0.45 -2.77 -10.27
CA GLU A 60 -0.29 -3.51 -9.26
C GLU A 60 -0.46 -4.98 -9.65
N LEU A 61 -0.76 -5.29 -10.91
CA LEU A 61 -0.85 -6.66 -11.41
C LEU A 61 0.49 -7.41 -11.31
N GLU A 62 1.60 -6.74 -11.63
CA GLU A 62 2.95 -7.29 -11.48
C GLU A 62 3.30 -7.61 -10.02
N ASP A 63 2.75 -6.84 -9.09
CA ASP A 63 2.83 -7.09 -7.64
C ASP A 63 1.77 -8.10 -7.13
N GLY A 64 0.95 -8.68 -8.02
CA GLY A 64 -0.10 -9.65 -7.65
C GLY A 64 -1.35 -9.01 -7.02
N ARG A 65 -1.63 -7.73 -7.30
CA ARG A 65 -2.82 -7.01 -6.83
C ARG A 65 -3.69 -6.50 -7.98
N LEU A 66 -4.99 -6.44 -7.74
CA LEU A 66 -5.96 -5.76 -8.57
C LEU A 66 -5.97 -4.26 -8.28
N LEU A 67 -6.70 -3.50 -9.11
CA LEU A 67 -6.80 -2.05 -8.97
C LEU A 67 -7.31 -1.61 -7.59
N ASP A 68 -8.22 -2.39 -6.99
CA ASP A 68 -8.77 -2.15 -5.65
C ASP A 68 -7.84 -2.59 -4.51
N GLY A 69 -6.69 -3.21 -4.83
CA GLY A 69 -5.71 -3.68 -3.86
C GLY A 69 -5.92 -5.11 -3.38
N THR A 70 -7.00 -5.76 -3.80
CA THR A 70 -7.20 -7.19 -3.51
C THR A 70 -6.19 -8.03 -4.29
N SER A 71 -5.87 -9.23 -3.80
CA SER A 71 -4.95 -10.13 -4.50
C SER A 71 -5.55 -10.62 -5.83
N VAL A 72 -4.72 -10.77 -6.87
CA VAL A 72 -5.13 -11.40 -8.14
C VAL A 72 -5.61 -12.84 -7.95
N LEU A 73 -5.17 -13.54 -6.90
CA LEU A 73 -5.64 -14.89 -6.57
C LEU A 73 -7.13 -14.92 -6.20
N THR A 74 -7.70 -13.80 -5.76
CA THR A 74 -9.14 -13.71 -5.46
C THR A 74 -10.00 -13.95 -6.70
N LEU A 75 -9.43 -13.79 -7.91
CA LEU A 75 -10.12 -14.06 -9.16
C LEU A 75 -10.54 -15.52 -9.31
N PHE A 76 -9.84 -16.48 -8.68
CA PHE A 76 -10.24 -17.89 -8.70
C PHE A 76 -11.56 -18.18 -7.98
N TYR A 77 -12.05 -17.24 -7.16
CA TYR A 77 -13.36 -17.34 -6.50
C TYR A 77 -14.47 -16.62 -7.27
N LYS A 78 -14.16 -15.91 -8.36
CA LYS A 78 -15.18 -15.26 -9.17
C LYS A 78 -15.89 -16.29 -10.04
N THR A 79 -17.22 -16.24 -10.04
CA THR A 79 -18.11 -17.07 -10.87
C THR A 79 -18.49 -16.39 -12.19
N ASP A 80 -17.83 -15.29 -12.52
CA ASP A 80 -18.09 -14.57 -13.77
C ASP A 80 -17.48 -15.38 -14.95
N PRO A 81 -18.29 -15.73 -15.97
CA PRO A 81 -17.84 -16.52 -17.11
C PRO A 81 -16.63 -15.94 -17.84
N ALA A 82 -16.44 -14.62 -17.80
CA ALA A 82 -15.29 -13.96 -18.42
C ALA A 82 -13.96 -14.39 -17.78
N TYR A 83 -13.96 -14.66 -16.46
CA TYR A 83 -12.79 -15.13 -15.72
C TYR A 83 -12.69 -16.66 -15.73
N GLU A 84 -13.81 -17.36 -15.57
CA GLU A 84 -13.83 -18.84 -15.53
C GLU A 84 -13.21 -19.45 -16.79
N LYS A 85 -13.47 -18.87 -17.97
CA LYS A 85 -12.88 -19.28 -19.25
C LYS A 85 -11.34 -19.42 -19.19
N TYR A 86 -10.69 -18.51 -18.46
CA TYR A 86 -9.23 -18.42 -18.40
C TYR A 86 -8.62 -19.05 -17.15
N LEU A 87 -9.37 -19.13 -16.05
CA LEU A 87 -8.88 -19.63 -14.76
C LEU A 87 -9.22 -21.10 -14.49
N SER A 88 -9.99 -21.74 -15.37
CA SER A 88 -10.34 -23.16 -15.24
C SER A 88 -9.15 -24.07 -15.52
N VAL A 89 -8.40 -24.43 -14.47
CA VAL A 89 -7.25 -25.36 -14.51
C VAL A 89 -7.65 -26.83 -14.28
N GLY A 90 -8.93 -27.19 -14.41
CA GLY A 90 -9.40 -28.58 -14.30
C GLY A 90 -9.36 -29.19 -12.89
N ILE A 91 -9.13 -28.38 -11.86
CA ILE A 91 -9.16 -28.77 -10.44
C ILE A 91 -10.16 -27.90 -9.67
N SER A 92 -10.75 -28.46 -8.62
CA SER A 92 -11.88 -27.82 -7.91
C SER A 92 -11.47 -26.66 -7.02
N ASP A 93 -10.26 -26.70 -6.45
CA ASP A 93 -9.75 -25.64 -5.59
C ASP A 93 -8.25 -25.43 -5.88
N PRO A 94 -7.92 -24.59 -6.88
CA PRO A 94 -6.54 -24.36 -7.27
C PRO A 94 -5.65 -23.79 -6.16
N LEU A 95 -6.23 -23.08 -5.19
CA LEU A 95 -5.49 -22.38 -4.14
C LEU A 95 -5.10 -23.31 -2.98
N ASN A 96 -5.66 -24.51 -2.92
CA ASN A 96 -5.27 -25.53 -1.94
C ASN A 96 -4.01 -26.29 -2.40
N VAL A 97 -2.86 -25.62 -2.28
CA VAL A 97 -1.56 -26.14 -2.74
C VAL A 97 -1.10 -27.44 -2.08
N PHE A 98 -1.64 -27.78 -0.91
CA PHE A 98 -1.31 -29.02 -0.20
C PHE A 98 -2.15 -30.22 -0.64
N ALA A 99 -3.25 -29.99 -1.36
CA ALA A 99 -4.14 -31.06 -1.81
C ALA A 99 -3.69 -31.74 -3.11
N TYR A 100 -2.74 -31.15 -3.83
CA TYR A 100 -2.31 -31.63 -5.15
C TYR A 100 -0.79 -31.77 -5.25
N GLU A 101 -0.33 -32.55 -6.22
CA GLU A 101 1.09 -32.69 -6.52
C GLU A 101 1.60 -31.43 -7.27
N PRO A 102 2.59 -30.70 -6.74
CA PRO A 102 3.01 -29.41 -7.31
C PRO A 102 3.51 -29.48 -8.75
N ILE A 103 4.21 -30.56 -9.11
CA ILE A 103 4.76 -30.76 -10.46
C ILE A 103 3.62 -30.93 -11.47
N ALA A 104 2.65 -31.80 -11.16
CA ALA A 104 1.52 -32.07 -12.04
C ALA A 104 0.65 -30.82 -12.25
N ILE A 105 0.38 -30.06 -11.19
CA ILE A 105 -0.42 -28.83 -11.30
C ILE A 105 0.33 -27.72 -12.04
N SER A 106 1.64 -27.58 -11.82
CA SER A 106 2.46 -26.60 -12.54
C SER A 106 2.38 -26.80 -14.06
N GLU A 107 2.41 -28.05 -14.55
CA GLU A 107 2.26 -28.34 -15.98
C GLU A 107 0.89 -27.86 -16.52
N VAL A 108 -0.18 -28.10 -15.76
CA VAL A 108 -1.54 -27.67 -16.13
C VAL A 108 -1.65 -26.15 -16.15
N ILE A 109 -1.09 -25.46 -15.14
CA ILE A 109 -1.07 -24.00 -15.07
C ILE A 109 -0.32 -23.41 -16.27
N ILE A 110 0.86 -23.95 -16.60
CA ILE A 110 1.68 -23.47 -17.73
C ILE A 110 0.93 -23.63 -19.05
N GLU A 111 0.23 -24.76 -19.25
CA GLU A 111 -0.56 -24.95 -20.47
C GLU A 111 -1.73 -23.97 -20.54
N GLN A 112 -2.42 -23.74 -19.41
CA GLN A 112 -3.49 -22.75 -19.35
C GLN A 112 -2.97 -21.32 -19.63
N MET A 113 -1.79 -20.97 -19.11
CA MET A 113 -1.14 -19.69 -19.42
C MET A 113 -0.87 -19.55 -20.92
N ARG A 114 -0.46 -20.61 -21.62
CA ARG A 114 -0.28 -20.56 -23.09
C ARG A 114 -1.58 -20.27 -23.82
N GLU A 115 -2.69 -20.86 -23.39
CA GLU A 115 -4.02 -20.59 -23.97
C GLU A 115 -4.45 -19.13 -23.71
N VAL A 116 -4.24 -18.62 -22.50
CA VAL A 116 -4.52 -17.21 -22.18
C VAL A 116 -3.62 -16.27 -23.02
N ALA A 117 -2.34 -16.59 -23.21
CA ALA A 117 -1.43 -15.80 -24.05
C ALA A 117 -1.92 -15.73 -25.50
N LYS A 118 -2.38 -16.85 -26.05
CA LYS A 118 -3.01 -16.90 -27.39
C LYS A 118 -4.26 -16.04 -27.44
N ALA A 119 -5.11 -16.08 -26.41
CA ALA A 119 -6.31 -15.26 -26.34
C ALA A 119 -5.94 -13.76 -26.34
N ILE A 120 -5.02 -13.32 -25.48
CA ILE A 120 -4.56 -11.93 -25.41
C ILE A 120 -4.05 -11.43 -26.78
N ALA A 121 -3.27 -12.26 -27.47
CA ALA A 121 -2.67 -11.88 -28.76
C ALA A 121 -3.71 -11.72 -29.88
N ASN A 122 -4.84 -12.44 -29.80
CA ASN A 122 -5.86 -12.47 -30.85
C ASN A 122 -7.14 -11.71 -30.47
N GLU A 123 -7.24 -11.17 -29.25
CA GLU A 123 -8.45 -10.51 -28.76
C GLU A 123 -8.51 -9.05 -29.21
N ASP A 124 -9.54 -8.67 -29.98
CA ASP A 124 -9.73 -7.30 -30.47
C ASP A 124 -10.45 -6.41 -29.45
N ASN A 125 -11.27 -6.98 -28.58
CA ASN A 125 -12.01 -6.22 -27.57
C ASN A 125 -11.08 -5.84 -26.40
N PRO A 126 -10.82 -4.54 -26.16
CA PRO A 126 -9.89 -4.12 -25.11
C PRO A 126 -10.34 -4.56 -23.70
N ALA A 127 -11.64 -4.62 -23.42
CA ALA A 127 -12.15 -5.04 -22.11
C ALA A 127 -11.93 -6.54 -21.88
N GLU A 128 -12.17 -7.38 -22.90
CA GLU A 128 -11.91 -8.82 -22.82
C GLU A 128 -10.41 -9.12 -22.73
N ARG A 129 -9.60 -8.31 -23.43
CA ARG A 129 -8.14 -8.40 -23.35
C ARG A 129 -7.64 -8.05 -21.94
N GLU A 130 -8.21 -7.03 -21.31
CA GLU A 130 -7.88 -6.64 -19.92
C GLU A 130 -8.20 -7.78 -18.95
N VAL A 131 -9.37 -8.40 -19.05
CA VAL A 131 -9.73 -9.57 -18.25
C VAL A 131 -8.75 -10.72 -18.45
N ALA A 132 -8.38 -11.02 -19.70
CA ALA A 132 -7.40 -12.07 -20.01
C ALA A 132 -6.02 -11.76 -19.41
N ILE A 133 -5.58 -10.49 -19.43
CA ILE A 133 -4.34 -10.06 -18.77
C ILE A 133 -4.43 -10.26 -17.26
N GLN A 134 -5.52 -9.84 -16.60
CA GLN A 134 -5.71 -10.07 -15.16
C GLN A 134 -5.65 -11.57 -14.82
N CYS A 135 -6.27 -12.41 -15.65
CA CYS A 135 -6.23 -13.87 -15.48
C CYS A 135 -4.82 -14.45 -15.68
N MET A 136 -4.05 -13.93 -16.63
CA MET A 136 -2.64 -14.32 -16.81
C MET A 136 -1.81 -14.06 -15.55
N PHE A 137 -1.97 -12.87 -14.95
CA PHE A 137 -1.27 -12.53 -13.71
C PHE A 137 -1.75 -13.38 -12.51
N ALA A 138 -3.03 -13.74 -12.46
CA ALA A 138 -3.52 -14.68 -11.46
C ALA A 138 -2.90 -16.08 -11.62
N LEU A 139 -2.76 -16.58 -12.86
CA LEU A 139 -2.09 -17.86 -13.13
C LEU A 139 -0.60 -17.82 -12.79
N LEU A 140 0.09 -16.71 -13.08
CA LEU A 140 1.48 -16.50 -12.67
C LEU A 140 1.63 -16.50 -11.15
N ALA A 141 0.74 -15.82 -10.44
CA ALA A 141 0.72 -15.83 -8.99
C ALA A 141 0.44 -17.24 -8.44
N LEU A 142 -0.49 -17.98 -9.07
CA LEU A 142 -0.78 -19.36 -8.71
C LEU A 142 0.44 -20.27 -8.92
N GLN A 143 1.13 -20.15 -10.05
CA GLN A 143 2.35 -20.91 -10.32
C GLN A 143 3.40 -20.67 -9.23
N LYS A 144 3.63 -19.40 -8.88
CA LYS A 144 4.57 -19.02 -7.82
C LYS A 144 4.17 -19.64 -6.47
N LEU A 145 2.88 -19.66 -6.15
CA LEU A 145 2.35 -20.28 -4.93
C LEU A 145 2.63 -21.80 -4.87
N TYR A 146 2.61 -22.50 -6.02
CA TYR A 146 2.99 -23.92 -6.08
C TYR A 146 4.50 -24.15 -6.07
N GLU A 147 5.31 -23.21 -6.56
CA GLU A 147 6.77 -23.28 -6.54
C GLU A 147 7.33 -23.09 -5.12
N ASP A 148 6.75 -22.17 -4.34
CA ASP A 148 7.14 -21.91 -2.95
C ASP A 148 5.92 -21.62 -2.06
N PRO A 149 5.21 -22.68 -1.61
CA PRO A 149 3.99 -22.52 -0.80
C PRO A 149 4.26 -21.94 0.60
N LEU A 150 5.51 -21.95 1.08
CA LEU A 150 5.87 -21.41 2.39
C LEU A 150 6.14 -19.90 2.35
N SER A 151 6.59 -19.37 1.20
CA SER A 151 6.86 -17.94 1.05
C SER A 151 5.63 -17.07 1.35
N ASP A 152 4.45 -17.43 0.86
CA ASP A 152 3.22 -16.66 1.06
C ASP A 152 2.64 -16.81 2.46
N ILE A 153 2.80 -17.98 3.09
CA ILE A 153 2.39 -18.20 4.49
C ILE A 153 3.20 -17.29 5.41
N ILE A 154 4.52 -17.21 5.19
CA ILE A 154 5.41 -16.36 5.97
C ILE A 154 5.10 -14.87 5.70
N ALA A 155 4.91 -14.47 4.44
CA ALA A 155 4.55 -13.09 4.10
C ALA A 155 3.23 -12.66 4.77
N THR A 156 2.24 -13.55 4.83
CA THR A 156 0.96 -13.29 5.50
C THR A 156 1.13 -13.19 7.03
N ALA A 157 1.91 -14.09 7.64
CA ALA A 157 2.14 -14.10 9.08
C ALA A 157 2.89 -12.84 9.57
N PHE A 158 3.86 -12.35 8.81
CA PHE A 158 4.59 -11.12 9.15
C PHE A 158 3.78 -9.84 8.88
N SER A 159 2.82 -9.86 7.96
CA SER A 159 1.93 -8.71 7.71
C SER A 159 0.90 -8.47 8.83
N VAL A 160 0.61 -9.48 9.67
CA VAL A 160 -0.37 -9.38 10.77
C VAL A 160 0.31 -9.11 12.13
N GLY A 161 1.64 -9.21 12.20
CA GLY A 161 2.40 -9.22 13.47
C GLY A 161 3.03 -7.90 13.93
N SER A 162 2.77 -6.75 13.30
CA SER A 162 3.32 -5.46 13.75
C SER A 162 2.30 -4.68 14.61
N GLU A 163 1.82 -5.28 15.70
CA GLU A 163 1.37 -4.50 16.84
C GLU A 163 2.53 -4.54 17.84
N ASP A 164 3.23 -3.41 17.99
CA ASP A 164 4.31 -3.23 18.96
C ASP A 164 3.78 -3.55 20.37
N GLU A 165 4.04 -4.76 20.85
CA GLU A 165 3.97 -5.07 22.27
C GLU A 165 5.15 -4.32 22.93
N VAL A 166 4.87 -3.08 23.36
CA VAL A 166 5.77 -2.31 24.22
C VAL A 166 5.86 -3.08 25.54
N ILE A 167 6.88 -3.94 25.64
CA ILE A 167 7.31 -4.51 26.91
C ILE A 167 7.91 -3.34 27.69
N GLU A 168 7.12 -2.73 28.58
CA GLU A 168 7.65 -1.85 29.61
C GLU A 168 8.58 -2.70 30.50
N GLU A 169 9.89 -2.55 30.31
CA GLU A 169 10.89 -3.07 31.24
C GLU A 169 10.69 -2.35 32.59
N GLU A 170 10.03 -3.01 33.54
CA GLU A 170 9.98 -2.55 34.92
C GLU A 170 11.40 -2.57 35.51
N GLU A 171 11.96 -1.38 35.72
CA GLU A 171 13.18 -1.17 36.48
C GLU A 171 13.05 -1.82 37.88
N PRO A 172 14.00 -2.68 38.30
CA PRO A 172 13.92 -3.34 39.59
C PRO A 172 14.20 -2.35 40.73
N PHE A 173 13.20 -2.21 41.60
CA PHE A 173 13.27 -1.55 42.91
C PHE A 173 14.46 -2.08 43.71
N GLY A 174 15.48 -1.23 43.91
CA GLY A 174 16.59 -1.46 44.83
C GLY A 174 16.23 -0.98 46.24
N GLU A 175 15.91 -1.93 47.11
CA GLU A 175 15.68 -1.75 48.54
C GLU A 175 16.98 -1.49 49.32
N GLU A 176 16.83 -0.81 50.46
CA GLU A 176 17.84 -0.10 51.25
C GLU A 176 18.94 -0.98 51.89
N GLY A 177 20.10 -0.36 52.18
CA GLY A 177 21.19 -0.99 52.94
C GLY A 177 22.24 0.02 53.46
N GLU A 178 21.94 0.55 54.65
CA GLU A 178 22.78 1.06 55.75
C GLU A 178 24.28 1.43 55.60
N GLU A 179 24.56 2.65 56.10
CA GLU A 179 25.62 3.08 57.04
C GLU A 179 27.11 2.71 56.85
N GLY A 180 27.92 3.76 56.68
CA GLY A 180 29.34 3.79 56.98
C GLY A 180 29.80 5.24 57.21
N ASP A 181 29.95 5.60 58.49
CA ASP A 181 30.50 6.85 58.99
C ASP A 181 31.89 7.18 58.41
N ASP A 182 32.08 8.41 57.92
CA ASP A 182 33.40 9.06 57.95
C ASP A 182 33.24 10.59 58.15
N PRO A 183 33.78 11.16 59.25
CA PRO A 183 33.48 12.52 59.70
C PRO A 183 34.57 13.52 59.26
N ASP A 184 34.63 13.91 57.99
CA ASP A 184 35.46 15.07 57.62
C ASP A 184 35.08 15.73 56.28
N ALA A 185 34.03 16.55 56.25
CA ALA A 185 33.89 17.64 55.28
C ALA A 185 32.86 18.70 55.72
N ALA A 186 33.38 19.90 56.03
CA ALA A 186 32.65 21.09 56.44
C ALA A 186 31.63 21.63 55.40
N PRO A 187 30.65 22.47 55.80
CA PRO A 187 29.34 22.57 55.16
C PRO A 187 29.22 23.72 54.15
N ARG A 188 28.48 23.53 53.04
CA ARG A 188 28.04 24.66 52.18
C ARG A 188 26.61 24.48 51.63
N LYS A 189 25.68 25.11 52.39
CA LYS A 189 24.50 25.91 51.99
C LYS A 189 23.74 25.56 50.71
N LYS A 190 22.48 25.13 50.90
CA LYS A 190 21.36 25.16 49.93
C LYS A 190 21.07 26.59 49.42
N PRO A 191 20.53 26.71 48.20
CA PRO A 191 19.37 27.56 47.96
C PRO A 191 18.24 26.73 47.31
N ALA A 192 17.07 26.59 47.94
CA ALA A 192 15.95 27.54 47.98
C ALA A 192 15.19 27.66 46.63
N SER A 193 14.07 26.93 46.58
CA SER A 193 12.81 27.17 45.89
C SER A 193 12.68 28.38 44.94
N ARG A 194 12.18 28.12 43.72
CA ARG A 194 11.30 29.04 43.01
C ARG A 194 10.05 28.30 42.49
N LYS A 195 8.94 28.50 43.20
CA LYS A 195 7.57 28.45 42.65
C LYS A 195 7.35 29.74 41.84
N ARG A 196 6.99 29.60 40.56
CA ARG A 196 6.31 30.58 39.68
C ARG A 196 5.99 29.80 38.40
N GLY A 197 4.79 29.73 37.87
CA GLY A 197 3.50 30.27 38.24
C GLY A 197 2.51 29.78 37.17
N GLN A 198 1.28 29.54 37.61
CA GLN A 198 0.03 29.45 36.86
C GLN A 198 0.10 29.62 35.33
N LEU A 199 -0.30 28.57 34.61
CA LEU A 199 -1.12 28.74 33.41
C LEU A 199 -2.54 28.36 33.81
N GLN A 200 -3.33 29.40 34.04
CA GLN A 200 -4.76 29.31 34.23
C GLN A 200 -5.37 28.78 32.94
N SER A 201 -6.20 27.76 33.10
CA SER A 201 -7.27 27.42 32.17
C SER A 201 -8.14 28.65 31.91
N ASN A 202 -8.52 28.87 30.65
CA ASN A 202 -9.90 29.22 30.39
C ASN A 202 -10.39 28.70 29.01
N PRO A 203 -11.56 28.05 28.98
CA PRO A 203 -12.28 27.63 27.79
C PRO A 203 -13.26 28.70 27.34
N GLN A 204 -13.37 28.96 26.03
CA GLN A 204 -14.58 29.44 25.34
C GLN A 204 -14.45 28.98 23.88
N GLU A 205 -15.16 27.93 23.45
CA GLU A 205 -16.52 28.04 22.88
C GLU A 205 -16.69 29.27 21.97
N SER A 206 -16.62 29.06 20.66
CA SER A 206 -17.58 29.68 19.76
C SER A 206 -17.97 28.70 18.67
N ASN A 207 -19.25 28.37 18.70
CA ASN A 207 -20.00 27.60 17.73
C ASN A 207 -19.89 28.23 16.33
N SER A 208 -19.67 27.41 15.31
CA SER A 208 -20.18 27.69 13.97
C SER A 208 -20.59 26.40 13.28
N THR A 209 -21.69 25.83 13.77
CA THR A 209 -22.59 24.97 13.02
C THR A 209 -23.09 25.74 11.80
N ARG A 210 -22.69 25.35 10.59
CA ARG A 210 -23.38 25.75 9.36
C ARG A 210 -23.92 24.51 8.68
N GLY A 211 -25.11 24.11 9.14
CA GLY A 211 -25.98 23.23 8.39
C GLY A 211 -26.38 23.89 7.07
N ARG A 212 -26.27 23.15 5.98
CA ARG A 212 -27.02 23.39 4.75
C ARG A 212 -27.89 22.17 4.51
N ASN A 213 -29.10 22.24 5.04
CA ASN A 213 -30.22 21.45 4.53
C ASN A 213 -30.89 22.21 3.39
N GLY A 214 -31.15 21.48 2.30
CA GLY A 214 -32.36 21.64 1.50
C GLY A 214 -32.27 22.56 0.29
N LEU A 215 -32.20 21.96 -0.90
CA LEU A 215 -33.25 22.09 -1.93
C LEU A 215 -32.95 21.13 -3.09
N ARG A 216 -33.67 20.00 -3.08
CA ARG A 216 -34.00 19.24 -4.29
C ARG A 216 -34.99 20.06 -5.12
N PRO A 217 -34.89 20.04 -6.45
CA PRO A 217 -36.06 20.03 -7.32
C PRO A 217 -36.28 18.63 -7.89
N SER A 218 -37.53 18.16 -7.78
CA SER A 218 -38.07 16.99 -8.49
C SER A 218 -38.52 17.39 -9.91
N PRO A 219 -38.79 16.41 -10.80
CA PRO A 219 -38.74 16.55 -12.25
C PRO A 219 -40.12 16.90 -12.84
N GLU A 220 -40.15 17.81 -13.81
CA GLU A 220 -41.20 17.94 -14.83
C GLU A 220 -40.78 19.04 -15.82
N ASP A 221 -40.26 18.60 -16.98
CA ASP A 221 -40.35 19.31 -18.26
C ASP A 221 -40.17 18.26 -19.35
N ARG A 222 -41.28 17.60 -19.67
CA ARG A 222 -41.55 16.91 -20.94
C ARG A 222 -42.75 17.59 -21.57
#